data_AF-A0A6P0U8F0-F1
#
_entry.id   AF-A0A6P0U8F0-F1
#
_cell.length_a   1.000
_cell.length_b   1.000
_cell.length_c   1.000
_cell.angle_alpha   90.00
_cell.angle_beta   90.00
_cell.angle_gamma   90.00
#
_symmetry.space_group_name_H-M   'P 1'
#
loop_
_entity.id
_entity.type
_entity.pdbx_description
1 polymer ?
#
loop_
_entity_poly.entity_id
_entity_poly.type
_entity_poly.pdbx_seq_one_letter_code
_entity_poly.pdbx_strand_id
1 'polypeptide(L)'
;DRFNGGSGDDTLSGGASIDRFIFATNQEFDADDIGVDEITDFVVGQDKIILDRTTFTAINDIEVDFATVTSNNAAATSDAVIVYNSNNGGLFYNTNGSAGGFGDGARFATLSNGALLEVDDFVIRG
;
A
#
# COMPACT_ATOMS: atom_id res chain seq x y z
N ASP A 1 6.17 3.86 16.22
CA ASP A 1 5.29 2.80 16.74
C ASP A 1 4.91 1.78 15.66
N ARG A 2 3.98 0.85 15.95
CA ARG A 2 3.42 -0.11 14.98
C ARG A 2 1.90 0.05 14.96
N PHE A 3 1.36 0.33 13.77
CA PHE A 3 -0.07 0.46 13.53
C PHE A 3 -0.52 -0.63 12.58
N ASN A 4 -1.54 -1.38 12.96
CA ASN A 4 -2.24 -2.32 12.10
C ASN A 4 -3.71 -1.89 12.18
N GLY A 5 -4.28 -1.42 11.07
CA GLY A 5 -5.71 -1.06 11.03
C GLY A 5 -6.56 -2.27 11.40
N GLY A 6 -6.22 -3.41 10.80
CA GLY A 6 -6.95 -4.64 10.99
C GLY A 6 -7.85 -4.84 9.78
N SER A 7 -9.14 -5.07 10.04
CA SER A 7 -10.12 -5.28 8.98
C SER A 7 -11.02 -4.07 8.83
N GLY A 8 -11.33 -3.71 7.58
CA GLY A 8 -12.13 -2.55 7.23
C GLY A 8 -11.32 -1.26 7.07
N ASP A 9 -12.02 -0.13 7.00
CA ASP A 9 -11.40 1.18 6.77
C ASP A 9 -10.99 1.82 8.11
N ASP A 10 -9.67 1.96 8.34
CA ASP A 10 -9.14 2.61 9.54
C ASP A 10 -8.47 3.96 9.27
N THR A 11 -8.39 4.80 10.30
CA THR A 11 -7.57 6.04 10.26
C THR A 11 -6.32 5.85 11.09
N LEU A 12 -5.15 5.91 10.44
CA LEU A 12 -3.84 5.65 11.03
C LEU A 12 -3.04 6.98 11.13
N SER A 13 -2.61 7.32 12.34
CA SER A 13 -1.79 8.49 12.65
C SER A 13 -0.65 8.06 13.57
N GLY A 14 0.59 8.24 13.11
CA GLY A 14 1.81 7.87 13.84
C GLY A 14 2.36 8.98 14.75
N GLY A 15 2.12 10.23 14.37
CA GLY A 15 2.68 11.40 15.04
C GLY A 15 4.13 11.68 14.59
N ALA A 16 4.99 12.08 15.53
CA ALA A 16 6.36 12.53 15.23
C ALA A 16 7.43 11.42 15.38
N SER A 17 6.99 10.17 15.63
CA SER A 17 7.85 9.02 15.89
C SER A 17 8.38 8.41 14.59
N ILE A 18 9.15 7.31 14.71
CA ILE A 18 9.42 6.42 13.57
C ILE A 18 8.33 5.36 13.57
N ASP A 19 7.44 5.44 12.59
CA ASP A 19 6.21 4.66 12.54
C ASP A 19 6.23 3.56 11.49
N ARG A 20 5.47 2.50 11.76
CA ARG A 20 5.35 1.32 10.92
C ARG A 20 3.87 1.03 10.72
N PHE A 21 3.38 1.26 9.51
CA PHE A 21 2.00 0.97 9.10
C PHE A 21 1.98 -0.42 8.48
N ILE A 22 1.34 -1.38 9.15
CA ILE A 22 1.43 -2.81 8.85
C ILE A 22 0.12 -3.26 8.22
N PHE A 23 0.22 -3.78 7.00
CA PHE A 23 -0.89 -4.41 6.28
C PHE A 23 -0.68 -5.93 6.28
N ALA A 24 -1.47 -6.62 7.10
CA ALA A 24 -1.36 -8.06 7.29
C ALA A 24 -2.63 -8.69 7.86
N THR A 25 -3.44 -9.28 6.99
CA THR A 25 -4.68 -9.98 7.38
C THR A 25 -4.43 -11.42 7.83
N ASN A 26 -3.22 -11.96 7.59
CA ASN A 26 -2.87 -13.38 7.74
C ASN A 26 -3.68 -14.32 6.84
N GLN A 27 -4.35 -13.78 5.82
CA GLN A 27 -5.01 -14.47 4.72
C GLN A 27 -4.58 -13.79 3.42
N GLU A 28 -4.89 -14.40 2.28
CA GLU A 28 -4.70 -13.76 0.96
C GLU A 28 -5.51 -12.46 0.86
N PHE A 29 -5.03 -11.51 0.04
CA PHE A 29 -5.68 -10.22 -0.16
C PHE A 29 -7.15 -10.39 -0.52
N ASP A 30 -8.01 -9.76 0.26
CA ASP A 30 -9.42 -9.59 -0.01
C ASP A 30 -9.75 -8.12 0.28
N ALA A 31 -10.35 -7.43 -0.69
CA ALA A 31 -10.59 -6.00 -0.59
C ALA A 31 -11.60 -5.64 0.50
N ASP A 32 -12.55 -6.53 0.79
CA ASP A 32 -13.56 -6.32 1.84
C ASP A 32 -12.97 -6.61 3.23
N ASP A 33 -12.04 -7.55 3.34
CA ASP A 33 -11.32 -7.84 4.59
C ASP A 33 -10.34 -6.72 4.95
N ILE A 34 -9.46 -6.33 4.03
CA ILE A 34 -8.40 -5.35 4.30
C ILE A 34 -8.88 -3.89 4.34
N GLY A 35 -9.98 -3.57 3.63
CA GLY A 35 -10.49 -2.22 3.53
C GLY A 35 -9.55 -1.21 2.85
N VAL A 36 -9.83 0.07 3.04
CA VAL A 36 -9.03 1.19 2.56
C VAL A 36 -8.66 2.11 3.72
N ASP A 37 -7.48 1.88 4.29
CA ASP A 37 -6.98 2.70 5.41
C ASP A 37 -6.59 4.12 4.96
N GLU A 38 -6.77 5.10 5.84
CA GLU A 38 -6.27 6.45 5.69
C GLU A 38 -5.02 6.67 6.56
N ILE A 39 -3.87 6.92 5.96
CA ILE A 39 -2.64 7.31 6.65
C ILE A 39 -2.51 8.83 6.59
N THR A 40 -2.53 9.46 7.76
CA THR A 40 -2.75 10.92 7.88
C THR A 40 -1.48 11.76 8.02
N ASP A 41 -0.33 11.15 8.37
CA ASP A 41 0.88 11.88 8.75
C ASP A 41 2.19 11.20 8.34
N PHE A 42 2.18 10.33 7.33
CA PHE A 42 3.36 9.59 6.87
C PHE A 42 4.58 10.49 6.55
N VAL A 43 5.72 10.19 7.17
CA VAL A 43 6.98 10.90 6.94
C VAL A 43 7.94 10.06 6.09
N VAL A 44 8.15 10.46 4.84
CA VAL A 44 9.06 9.81 3.88
C VAL A 44 10.48 9.71 4.43
N GLY A 45 11.11 8.54 4.25
CA GLY A 45 12.46 8.27 4.75
C GLY A 45 12.55 8.02 6.26
N GLN A 46 11.46 8.24 7.00
CA GLN A 46 11.35 7.95 8.43
C GLN A 46 10.44 6.75 8.66
N ASP A 47 9.19 6.86 8.25
CA ASP A 47 8.17 5.84 8.44
C ASP A 47 8.28 4.73 7.40
N LYS A 48 7.65 3.60 7.69
CA LYS A 48 7.61 2.44 6.79
C LYS A 48 6.22 1.87 6.63
N ILE A 49 5.89 1.49 5.40
CA ILE A 49 4.73 0.67 5.07
C ILE A 49 5.22 -0.78 5.01
N ILE A 50 4.64 -1.64 5.84
CA ILE A 50 5.03 -3.04 5.95
C ILE A 50 3.95 -3.91 5.30
N LEU A 51 4.34 -4.65 4.27
CA LEU A 51 3.45 -5.53 3.52
C LEU A 51 3.76 -6.98 3.85
N ASP A 52 2.74 -7.75 4.24
CA ASP A 52 2.86 -9.17 4.55
C ASP A 52 2.66 -10.03 3.31
N ARG A 53 3.60 -10.94 3.02
CA ARG A 53 3.52 -11.83 1.85
C ARG A 53 2.35 -12.81 1.89
N THR A 54 1.81 -13.10 3.06
CA THR A 54 0.60 -13.93 3.18
C THR A 54 -0.60 -13.20 2.58
N THR A 55 -0.64 -11.87 2.74
CA THR A 55 -1.69 -11.01 2.19
C THR A 55 -1.39 -10.59 0.76
N PHE A 56 -0.21 -10.03 0.50
CA PHE A 56 0.20 -9.53 -0.81
C PHE A 56 0.95 -10.60 -1.61
N THR A 57 0.23 -11.66 -2.00
CA THR A 57 0.78 -12.89 -2.60
C THR A 57 1.52 -12.70 -3.94
N ALA A 58 1.30 -11.59 -4.66
CA ALA A 58 2.00 -11.26 -5.89
C ALA A 58 3.40 -10.66 -5.65
N ILE A 59 3.74 -10.30 -4.40
CA ILE A 59 5.08 -9.83 -4.05
C ILE A 59 6.02 -11.03 -3.87
N ASN A 60 6.72 -11.38 -4.94
CA ASN A 60 7.61 -12.55 -4.99
C ASN A 60 9.07 -12.25 -4.66
N ASP A 61 9.46 -10.97 -4.64
CA ASP A 61 10.84 -10.51 -4.42
C ASP A 61 11.03 -9.90 -3.03
N ILE A 62 12.29 -9.67 -2.64
CA ILE A 62 12.67 -9.03 -1.36
C ILE A 62 12.28 -7.55 -1.36
N GLU A 63 12.49 -6.89 -2.49
CA GLU A 63 12.06 -5.53 -2.74
C GLU A 63 10.70 -5.57 -3.45
N VAL A 64 9.87 -4.56 -3.19
CA VAL A 64 8.58 -4.43 -3.84
C VAL A 64 8.76 -3.85 -5.24
N ASP A 65 8.06 -4.42 -6.22
CA ASP A 65 7.91 -3.76 -7.51
C ASP A 65 6.94 -2.58 -7.36
N PHE A 66 7.50 -1.38 -7.38
CA PHE A 66 6.81 -0.14 -7.04
C PHE A 66 6.82 0.86 -8.19
N ALA A 67 5.66 1.49 -8.44
CA ALA A 67 5.55 2.60 -9.37
C ALA A 67 4.72 3.76 -8.81
N THR A 68 5.07 4.97 -9.21
CA THR A 68 4.27 6.18 -8.95
C THR A 68 3.61 6.66 -10.24
N VAL A 69 2.31 6.92 -10.16
CA VAL A 69 1.45 7.41 -11.26
C VAL A 69 0.63 8.62 -10.80
N THR A 70 -0.16 9.21 -11.69
CA THR A 70 -0.98 10.40 -11.41
C THR A 70 -2.49 10.20 -11.63
N SER A 71 -2.92 8.97 -11.90
CA SER A 71 -4.33 8.62 -12.04
C SER A 71 -4.61 7.16 -11.68
N ASN A 72 -5.84 6.86 -11.25
CA ASN A 72 -6.27 5.49 -10.96
C ASN A 72 -6.28 4.60 -12.21
N ASN A 73 -6.54 5.18 -13.38
CA ASN A 73 -6.47 4.43 -14.64
C ASN A 73 -5.05 3.97 -14.93
N ALA A 74 -4.05 4.83 -14.72
CA ALA A 74 -2.65 4.46 -14.86
C ALA A 74 -2.24 3.44 -13.79
N ALA A 75 -2.79 3.53 -12.57
CA ALA A 75 -2.54 2.54 -11.53
C ALA A 75 -3.06 1.14 -11.93
N ALA A 76 -4.28 1.10 -12.47
CA ALA A 76 -4.94 -0.12 -12.94
C ALA A 76 -4.40 -0.69 -14.27
N THR A 77 -3.30 -0.13 -14.79
CA THR A 77 -2.62 -0.63 -16.00
C THR A 77 -1.10 -0.56 -15.84
N SER A 78 -0.59 -0.45 -14.60
CA SER A 78 0.84 -0.40 -14.30
C SER A 78 1.41 -1.81 -14.26
N ASP A 79 2.62 -2.03 -14.75
CA ASP A 79 3.27 -3.34 -14.59
C ASP A 79 3.65 -3.64 -13.13
N ALA A 80 3.82 -2.62 -12.29
CA ALA A 80 4.23 -2.75 -10.90
C ALA A 80 3.14 -3.33 -9.99
N VAL A 81 3.55 -4.10 -8.98
CA VAL A 81 2.66 -4.77 -8.02
C VAL A 81 2.09 -3.80 -6.98
N ILE A 82 2.87 -2.83 -6.53
CA ILE A 82 2.38 -1.75 -5.66
C ILE A 82 2.45 -0.44 -6.43
N VAL A 83 1.33 0.26 -6.51
CA VAL A 83 1.23 1.47 -7.31
C VAL A 83 0.70 2.61 -6.46
N TYR A 84 1.43 3.72 -6.41
CA TYR A 84 1.03 4.93 -5.71
C TYR A 84 0.53 5.99 -6.70
N ASN A 85 -0.67 6.50 -6.49
CA ASN A 85 -1.19 7.65 -7.22
C ASN A 85 -0.92 8.94 -6.43
N SER A 86 0.13 9.66 -6.82
CA SER A 86 0.56 10.89 -6.15
C SER A 86 -0.43 12.06 -6.29
N ASN A 87 -1.41 11.97 -7.18
CA ASN A 87 -2.43 13.00 -7.36
C ASN A 87 -3.54 12.92 -6.29
N ASN A 88 -3.80 11.74 -5.74
CA ASN A 88 -4.88 11.55 -4.75
C ASN A 88 -4.47 10.74 -3.50
N GLY A 89 -3.19 10.37 -3.38
CA GLY A 89 -2.68 9.60 -2.25
C GLY A 89 -3.04 8.12 -2.28
N GLY A 90 -3.73 7.62 -3.30
CA GLY A 90 -4.18 6.23 -3.35
C GLY A 90 -3.02 5.26 -3.52
N LEU A 91 -2.96 4.23 -2.68
CA LEU A 91 -2.00 3.14 -2.74
C LEU A 91 -2.73 1.85 -3.12
N PHE A 92 -2.29 1.24 -4.21
CA PHE A 92 -2.97 0.13 -4.87
C PHE A 92 -2.09 -1.11 -4.88
N TYR A 93 -2.73 -2.25 -4.68
CA TYR A 93 -2.17 -3.56 -4.96
C TYR A 93 -2.67 -4.01 -6.32
N ASN A 94 -1.76 -4.18 -7.27
CA ASN A 94 -2.05 -4.58 -8.63
C ASN A 94 -1.55 -6.01 -8.90
N THR A 95 -2.47 -6.94 -9.11
CA THR A 95 -2.15 -8.34 -9.39
C THR A 95 -2.21 -8.70 -10.87
N ASN A 96 -2.75 -7.82 -11.72
CA ASN A 96 -2.95 -8.11 -13.15
C ASN A 96 -1.95 -7.41 -14.09
N GLY A 97 -0.96 -6.70 -13.53
CA GLY A 97 0.08 -5.99 -14.28
C GLY A 97 -0.52 -4.95 -15.25
N SER A 98 -0.01 -4.91 -16.49
CA SER A 98 -0.52 -4.01 -17.53
C SER A 98 -1.90 -4.38 -18.10
N ALA A 99 -2.51 -5.49 -17.68
CA ALA A 99 -3.90 -5.76 -18.02
C ALA A 99 -4.82 -4.77 -17.29
N GLY A 100 -5.94 -4.38 -17.89
CA GLY A 100 -6.85 -3.41 -17.27
C GLY A 100 -7.49 -3.94 -15.99
N GLY A 101 -7.44 -3.15 -14.91
CA GLY A 101 -8.02 -3.46 -13.60
C GLY A 101 -6.93 -3.66 -12.53
N PHE A 102 -7.27 -4.32 -11.42
CA PHE A 102 -6.30 -4.70 -10.39
C PHE A 102 -6.23 -6.22 -10.17
N GLY A 103 -6.95 -7.00 -10.97
CA GLY A 103 -7.18 -8.43 -10.74
C GLY A 103 -7.92 -8.66 -9.43
N ASP A 104 -7.33 -9.48 -8.56
CA ASP A 104 -7.80 -9.71 -7.19
C ASP A 104 -7.33 -8.62 -6.21
N GLY A 105 -6.52 -7.69 -6.68
CA GLY A 105 -6.06 -6.54 -5.91
C GLY A 105 -7.05 -5.38 -5.91
N ALA A 106 -6.74 -4.36 -5.12
CA ALA A 106 -7.52 -3.12 -5.03
C ALA A 106 -6.67 -1.99 -4.43
N ARG A 107 -7.29 -0.81 -4.28
CA ARG A 107 -6.76 0.19 -3.35
C ARG A 107 -6.88 -0.36 -1.94
N PHE A 108 -5.84 -0.25 -1.14
CA PHE A 108 -5.83 -0.70 0.27
C PHE A 108 -5.42 0.40 1.25
N ALA A 109 -4.86 1.51 0.76
CA ALA A 109 -4.59 2.67 1.59
C ALA A 109 -4.72 3.99 0.81
N THR A 110 -4.86 5.08 1.54
CA THR A 110 -4.80 6.46 1.05
C THR A 110 -3.90 7.28 1.98
N LEU A 111 -2.89 7.93 1.42
CA LEU A 111 -2.04 8.88 2.14
C LEU A 111 -2.62 10.30 1.97
N SER A 112 -3.30 10.81 2.99
CA SER A 112 -4.02 12.09 2.89
C SER A 112 -3.11 13.31 3.10
N ASN A 113 -1.87 13.11 3.55
CA ASN A 113 -0.88 14.18 3.71
C ASN A 113 -0.08 14.50 2.44
N GLY A 114 -0.32 13.80 1.33
CA GLY A 114 0.38 14.05 0.06
C GLY A 114 1.85 13.65 0.07
N ALA A 115 2.25 12.71 0.92
CA ALA A 115 3.61 12.16 0.94
C ALA A 115 4.03 11.65 -0.45
N LEU A 116 5.29 11.86 -0.82
CA LEU A 116 5.84 11.35 -2.07
C LEU A 116 6.59 10.06 -1.78
N LEU A 117 5.88 8.92 -1.90
CA LEU A 117 6.44 7.62 -1.58
C LEU A 117 7.53 7.20 -2.57
N GLU A 118 8.54 6.53 -2.03
CA GLU A 118 9.61 5.86 -2.77
C GLU A 118 9.63 4.36 -2.41
N VAL A 119 10.32 3.55 -3.22
CA VAL A 119 10.43 2.10 -2.97
C VAL A 119 11.01 1.79 -1.58
N ASP A 120 11.93 2.63 -1.11
CA ASP A 120 12.58 2.49 0.21
C ASP A 120 11.61 2.67 1.39
N ASP A 121 10.41 3.23 1.17
CA ASP A 121 9.38 3.36 2.20
C ASP A 121 8.67 2.03 2.49
N PHE A 122 8.88 1.01 1.67
CA PHE A 122 8.26 -0.29 1.82
C PHE A 122 9.19 -1.32 2.45
N VAL A 123 8.63 -2.17 3.30
CA VAL A 123 9.31 -3.32 3.88
C VAL A 123 8.45 -4.56 3.70
N ILE A 124 9.01 -5.61 3.12
CA ILE A 124 8.33 -6.89 3.00
C ILE A 124 8.61 -7.74 4.24
N ARG A 125 7.56 -8.34 4.80
CA ARG A 125 7.68 -9.37 5.84
C ARG A 125 7.03 -10.67 5.38
N GLY A 126 7.52 -11.79 5.90
CA GLY A 126 7.00 -13.12 5.62
C GLY A 126 6.60 -13.85 6.89
#